data_AF-A0A8K0NVN9-F1
#
_entry.id   AF-A0A8K0NVN9-F1
#
_cell.length_a   1.000
_cell.length_b   1.000
_cell.length_c   1.000
_cell.angle_alpha   90.00
_cell.angle_beta   90.00
_cell.angle_gamma   90.00
#
_symmetry.space_group_name_H-M   'P 1'
#
loop_
_entity.id
_entity.type
_entity.pdbx_description
1 polymer ?
#
loop_
_entity_poly.entity_id
_entity_poly.type
_entity_poly.pdbx_seq_one_letter_code
_entity_poly.pdbx_strand_id
1 'polypeptide(L)'
;MMTINNRGHMITIIGVYAPNEGTNFQKKEKYENSLREILDKIPDRHEIILAGDLKSRVGKQKSNPIVSPHGEETVNRNGEKLIDVCREHKLQIMNTYFAHKNIHKHTWHKDARNRKSIIDYYIVRQNSNLKIHDVRVKRGAKCSSDHYLVQAKIYVPYRHQPGQNTKENHNVTRLKCLLLKKSILLLHQRFETEGILRLELSNSVHISEDNSSRADARRDGPSDKVGWET
;
A
#
# COMPACT_ATOMS: atom_id res chain seq x y z
N MET A 1 -6.01 5.73 -12.04
CA MET A 1 -5.40 6.77 -11.20
C MET A 1 -6.48 7.77 -10.85
N MET A 2 -6.56 8.21 -9.60
CA MET A 2 -7.46 9.27 -9.15
C MET A 2 -6.70 10.21 -8.23
N THR A 3 -7.11 11.48 -8.18
CA THR A 3 -6.57 12.43 -7.23
C THR A 3 -7.72 12.97 -6.40
N ILE A 4 -7.56 12.95 -5.08
CA ILE A 4 -8.51 13.51 -4.13
C ILE A 4 -7.86 14.66 -3.37
N ASN A 5 -8.66 15.65 -2.97
CA ASN A 5 -8.23 16.64 -2.00
C ASN A 5 -8.79 16.24 -0.63
N ASN A 6 -7.92 15.96 0.34
CA ASN A 6 -8.31 15.73 1.72
C ASN A 6 -7.55 16.68 2.63
N ARG A 7 -8.27 17.63 3.24
CA ARG A 7 -7.72 18.60 4.21
C ARG A 7 -6.49 19.38 3.70
N GLY A 8 -6.54 19.81 2.44
CA GLY A 8 -5.46 20.57 1.81
C GLY A 8 -4.30 19.71 1.31
N HIS A 9 -4.38 18.38 1.45
CA HIS A 9 -3.48 17.44 0.81
C HIS A 9 -4.10 16.93 -0.50
N MET A 10 -3.43 17.19 -1.61
CA MET A 10 -3.72 16.51 -2.87
C MET A 10 -3.08 15.13 -2.82
N ILE A 11 -3.90 14.08 -2.84
CA ILE A 11 -3.46 12.69 -2.73
C ILE A 11 -3.80 11.98 -4.03
N THR A 12 -2.78 11.56 -4.77
CA THR A 12 -2.92 10.76 -5.98
C THR A 12 -2.81 9.27 -5.63
N ILE A 13 -3.87 8.53 -5.92
CA ILE A 13 -3.98 7.10 -5.69
C ILE A 13 -3.82 6.37 -7.03
N ILE A 14 -2.95 5.36 -7.05
CA ILE A 14 -2.62 4.55 -8.22
C ILE A 14 -2.90 3.09 -7.88
N GLY A 15 -3.84 2.47 -8.60
CA GLY A 15 -4.06 1.03 -8.55
C GLY A 15 -3.18 0.33 -9.57
N VAL A 16 -2.47 -0.73 -9.18
CA VAL A 16 -1.53 -1.43 -10.06
C VAL A 16 -1.76 -2.94 -10.08
N TYR A 17 -1.60 -3.54 -11.26
CA TYR A 17 -1.50 -4.98 -11.45
C TYR A 17 -0.32 -5.27 -12.37
N ALA A 18 0.72 -5.90 -11.84
CA ALA A 18 1.95 -6.14 -12.57
C ALA A 18 1.91 -7.45 -13.37
N PRO A 19 2.67 -7.54 -14.47
CA PRO A 19 2.85 -8.80 -15.19
C PRO A 19 3.57 -9.84 -14.32
N ASN A 20 3.24 -11.12 -14.55
CA ASN A 20 3.89 -12.23 -13.88
C ASN A 20 5.39 -12.32 -14.23
N GLU A 21 6.17 -12.94 -13.35
CA GLU A 21 7.61 -13.14 -13.56
C GLU A 21 7.93 -13.88 -14.88
N GLY A 22 7.07 -14.78 -15.34
CA GLY A 22 7.24 -15.52 -16.61
C GLY A 22 6.73 -14.79 -17.86
N THR A 23 6.17 -13.58 -17.72
CA THR A 23 5.70 -12.80 -18.88
C THR A 23 6.88 -12.35 -19.74
N ASN A 24 6.67 -12.24 -21.06
CA ASN A 24 7.70 -11.81 -22.00
C ASN A 24 8.27 -10.42 -21.65
N PHE A 25 9.52 -10.19 -22.09
CA PHE A 25 10.27 -8.99 -21.75
C PHE A 25 9.56 -7.70 -22.19
N GLN A 26 9.05 -7.65 -23.42
CA GLN A 26 8.38 -6.47 -24.00
C GLN A 26 7.17 -6.00 -23.17
N LYS A 27 6.36 -6.94 -22.66
CA LYS A 27 5.20 -6.59 -21.80
C LYS A 27 5.65 -6.07 -20.44
N LYS A 28 6.72 -6.62 -19.86
CA LYS A 28 7.29 -6.13 -18.59
C LYS A 28 7.87 -4.73 -18.74
N GLU A 29 8.64 -4.50 -19.81
CA GLU A 29 9.21 -3.20 -20.14
C GLU A 29 8.11 -2.16 -20.39
N LYS A 30 7.08 -2.49 -21.17
CA LYS A 30 5.92 -1.61 -21.37
C LYS A 30 5.26 -1.23 -20.04
N TYR A 31 5.01 -2.21 -19.16
CA TYR A 31 4.44 -1.96 -17.84
C TYR A 31 5.32 -1.01 -17.00
N GLU A 32 6.62 -1.25 -16.95
CA GLU A 32 7.57 -0.42 -16.21
C GLU A 32 7.63 1.01 -16.76
N ASN A 33 7.68 1.18 -18.08
CA ASN A 33 7.71 2.49 -18.73
C ASN A 33 6.40 3.26 -18.48
N SER A 34 5.25 2.60 -18.60
CA SER A 34 3.96 3.23 -18.29
C SER A 34 3.85 3.63 -16.82
N LEU A 35 4.40 2.83 -15.90
CA LEU A 35 4.41 3.18 -14.48
C LEU A 35 5.26 4.43 -14.22
N ARG A 36 6.47 4.50 -14.80
CA ARG A 36 7.35 5.68 -14.71
C ARG A 36 6.68 6.93 -15.26
N GLU A 37 6.13 6.85 -16.47
CA GLU A 37 5.45 7.97 -17.12
C GLU A 37 4.28 8.52 -16.28
N ILE A 38 3.55 7.65 -15.58
CA ILE A 38 2.49 8.07 -14.66
C ILE A 38 3.07 8.79 -13.45
N LEU A 39 4.12 8.25 -12.85
CA LEU A 39 4.76 8.85 -11.69
C LEU A 39 5.38 10.22 -12.02
N ASP A 40 6.01 10.37 -13.19
CA ASP A 40 6.58 11.62 -13.70
C ASP A 40 5.53 12.73 -13.87
N LYS A 41 4.29 12.36 -14.21
CA LYS A 41 3.18 13.31 -14.40
C LYS A 41 2.57 13.79 -13.09
N ILE A 42 2.88 13.16 -11.95
CA ILE A 42 2.30 13.54 -10.66
C ILE A 42 3.11 14.69 -10.06
N PRO A 43 2.49 15.85 -9.76
CA PRO A 43 3.21 16.97 -9.17
C PRO A 43 3.90 16.58 -7.86
N ASP A 44 5.12 17.09 -7.63
CA ASP A 44 5.90 16.79 -6.41
C ASP A 44 5.17 17.13 -5.11
N ARG A 45 4.30 18.16 -5.16
CA ARG A 45 3.48 18.59 -4.01
C ARG A 45 2.33 17.64 -3.68
N HIS A 46 1.99 16.70 -4.57
CA HIS A 46 0.96 15.71 -4.33
C HIS A 46 1.54 14.53 -3.55
N GLU A 47 0.77 14.03 -2.59
CA GLU A 47 1.05 12.75 -1.96
C GLU A 47 0.73 11.61 -2.94
N ILE A 48 1.46 10.50 -2.83
CA ILE A 48 1.23 9.30 -3.63
C ILE A 48 0.85 8.14 -2.72
N ILE A 49 -0.21 7.43 -3.09
CA ILE A 49 -0.53 6.09 -2.59
C ILE A 49 -0.63 5.17 -3.80
N LEU A 50 0.45 4.47 -4.11
CA LEU A 50 0.45 3.39 -5.09
C LEU A 50 0.14 2.09 -4.37
N ALA A 51 -0.87 1.37 -4.84
CA ALA A 51 -1.32 0.15 -4.18
C ALA A 51 -1.75 -0.91 -5.19
N GLY A 52 -1.42 -2.18 -4.94
CA GLY A 52 -1.87 -3.27 -5.80
C GLY A 52 -0.99 -4.51 -5.76
N ASP A 53 -1.32 -5.45 -6.65
CA ASP A 53 -0.58 -6.69 -6.85
C ASP A 53 0.57 -6.44 -7.82
N LEU A 54 1.77 -6.29 -7.27
CA LEU A 54 2.97 -5.94 -8.05
C LEU A 54 3.74 -7.16 -8.53
N LYS A 55 3.32 -8.39 -8.18
CA LYS A 55 4.04 -9.64 -8.53
C LYS A 55 5.56 -9.57 -8.24
N SER A 56 5.93 -8.76 -7.24
CA SER A 56 7.31 -8.43 -6.87
C SER A 56 7.61 -8.94 -5.47
N ARG A 57 8.78 -9.53 -5.29
CA ARG A 57 9.33 -9.94 -4.01
C ARG A 57 10.52 -9.03 -3.75
N VAL A 58 10.37 -8.08 -2.84
CA VAL A 58 11.35 -6.98 -2.67
C VAL A 58 12.40 -7.28 -1.58
N GLY A 59 12.28 -8.43 -0.92
CA GLY A 59 13.13 -8.79 0.20
C GLY A 59 12.96 -7.88 1.42
N LYS A 60 13.83 -8.09 2.41
CA LYS A 60 14.00 -7.23 3.58
C LYS A 60 15.43 -6.70 3.56
N GLN A 61 15.61 -5.44 3.92
CA GLN A 61 16.95 -4.85 4.04
C GLN A 61 17.00 -3.94 5.26
N LYS A 62 18.17 -3.88 5.90
CA LYS A 62 18.45 -2.90 6.96
C LYS A 62 18.99 -1.63 6.31
N SER A 63 18.63 -0.48 6.88
CA SER A 63 19.17 0.83 6.48
C SER A 63 18.96 1.19 4.99
N ASN A 64 17.84 0.75 4.39
CA ASN A 64 17.46 1.11 3.03
C ASN A 64 16.23 2.06 3.07
N PRO A 65 16.20 3.16 2.30
CA PRO A 65 15.09 4.12 2.34
C PRO A 65 13.82 3.64 1.60
N ILE A 66 13.90 2.55 0.84
CA ILE A 66 12.83 2.01 0.01
C ILE A 66 12.18 0.81 0.70
N VAL A 67 13.00 -0.10 1.23
CA VAL A 67 12.57 -1.32 1.91
C VAL A 67 13.16 -1.41 3.31
N SER A 68 12.45 -2.07 4.21
CA SER A 68 12.76 -2.11 5.65
C SER A 68 12.86 -3.57 6.16
N PRO A 69 13.36 -3.84 7.38
CA PRO A 69 13.72 -5.19 7.83
C PRO A 69 12.56 -6.17 8.06
N HIS A 70 11.30 -5.76 7.88
CA HIS A 70 10.14 -6.59 8.20
C HIS A 70 9.49 -7.27 6.99
N GLY A 71 10.07 -7.12 5.80
CA GLY A 71 9.68 -7.83 4.57
C GLY A 71 9.85 -9.35 4.63
N GLU A 72 9.80 -9.99 3.47
CA GLU A 72 10.20 -11.39 3.29
C GLU A 72 11.70 -11.49 2.94
N GLU A 73 12.31 -12.68 3.00
CA GLU A 73 13.74 -12.81 2.68
C GLU A 73 14.03 -12.69 1.18
N THR A 74 13.12 -13.22 0.36
CA THR A 74 13.38 -13.41 -1.06
C THR A 74 13.25 -12.11 -1.84
N VAL A 75 14.21 -11.88 -2.73
CA VAL A 75 14.13 -10.90 -3.80
C VAL A 75 13.96 -11.64 -5.14
N ASN A 76 13.06 -11.19 -6.01
CA ASN A 76 12.99 -11.64 -7.42
C ASN A 76 13.30 -10.48 -8.38
N ARG A 77 13.45 -10.79 -9.68
CA ARG A 77 13.77 -9.78 -10.70
C ARG A 77 12.70 -8.68 -10.78
N ASN A 78 11.41 -9.02 -10.71
CA ASN A 78 10.35 -8.02 -10.62
C ASN A 78 10.49 -7.13 -9.37
N GLY A 79 11.02 -7.67 -8.27
CA GLY A 79 11.31 -6.95 -7.03
C GLY A 79 12.48 -5.97 -7.14
N GLU A 80 13.58 -6.39 -7.76
CA GLU A 80 14.73 -5.52 -8.05
C GLU A 80 14.29 -4.31 -8.86
N LYS A 81 13.55 -4.53 -9.94
CA LYS A 81 13.04 -3.47 -10.79
C LYS A 81 12.06 -2.53 -10.09
N LEU A 82 11.19 -3.08 -9.24
CA LEU A 82 10.29 -2.26 -8.43
C LEU A 82 11.07 -1.37 -7.45
N ILE A 83 12.13 -1.90 -6.85
CA ILE A 83 13.03 -1.12 -5.99
C ILE A 83 13.68 0.00 -6.81
N ASP A 84 14.11 -0.26 -8.04
CA ASP A 84 14.70 0.76 -8.91
C ASP A 84 13.71 1.89 -9.23
N VAL A 85 12.48 1.55 -9.64
CA VAL A 85 11.41 2.55 -9.84
C VAL A 85 11.16 3.36 -8.57
N CYS A 86 11.13 2.70 -7.40
CA CYS A 86 10.95 3.40 -6.13
C CYS A 86 12.14 4.31 -5.80
N ARG A 87 13.37 3.93 -6.15
CA ARG A 87 14.56 4.75 -5.95
C ARG A 87 14.49 6.01 -6.79
N GLU A 88 14.19 5.87 -8.07
CA GLU A 88 14.09 6.97 -9.04
C GLU A 88 13.04 8.01 -8.59
N HIS A 89 11.90 7.55 -8.08
CA HIS A 89 10.77 8.42 -7.71
C HIS A 89 10.69 8.76 -6.21
N LYS A 90 11.74 8.45 -5.44
CA LYS A 90 11.82 8.69 -3.98
C LYS A 90 10.61 8.11 -3.23
N LEU A 91 10.28 6.85 -3.53
CA LEU A 91 9.19 6.09 -2.93
C LEU A 91 9.72 5.06 -1.92
N GLN A 92 8.83 4.61 -1.04
CA GLN A 92 9.09 3.58 -0.02
C GLN A 92 7.94 2.58 0.07
N ILE A 93 8.28 1.32 0.34
CA ILE A 93 7.39 0.16 0.29
C ILE A 93 6.94 -0.18 1.71
N MET A 94 5.77 0.32 2.08
CA MET A 94 5.30 0.38 3.46
C MET A 94 5.07 -0.98 4.13
N ASN A 95 4.76 -2.03 3.36
CA ASN A 95 4.58 -3.38 3.90
C ASN A 95 5.82 -3.91 4.64
N THR A 96 7.01 -3.39 4.30
CA THR A 96 8.28 -3.85 4.87
C THR A 96 8.65 -3.14 6.17
N TYR A 97 7.92 -2.08 6.57
CA TYR A 97 8.23 -1.21 7.71
C TYR A 97 7.63 -1.67 9.04
N PHE A 98 6.65 -2.56 9.02
CA PHE A 98 5.91 -2.94 10.23
C PHE A 98 6.24 -4.36 10.67
N ALA A 99 6.70 -4.49 11.92
CA ALA A 99 6.96 -5.78 12.54
C ALA A 99 5.65 -6.56 12.76
N HIS A 100 5.45 -7.62 12.00
CA HIS A 100 4.26 -8.47 12.07
C HIS A 100 4.62 -9.95 12.00
N LYS A 101 3.77 -10.79 12.62
CA LYS A 101 3.78 -12.25 12.39
C LYS A 101 3.55 -12.54 10.90
N ASN A 102 4.15 -13.61 10.37
CA ASN A 102 4.06 -13.96 8.94
C ASN A 102 2.62 -14.06 8.41
N ILE A 103 1.67 -14.51 9.24
CA ILE A 103 0.23 -14.57 8.90
C ILE A 103 -0.37 -13.20 8.56
N HIS A 104 0.26 -12.11 9.02
CA HIS A 104 -0.17 -10.74 8.80
C HIS A 104 0.68 -10.00 7.75
N LYS A 105 1.68 -10.67 7.17
CA LYS A 105 2.57 -10.13 6.14
C LYS A 105 2.31 -10.72 4.76
N HIS A 106 2.20 -12.05 4.67
CA HIS A 106 2.02 -12.73 3.39
C HIS A 106 0.66 -12.42 2.79
N THR A 107 0.68 -11.78 1.64
CA THR A 107 -0.51 -11.29 0.94
C THR A 107 -1.07 -12.32 -0.02
N TRP A 108 -0.25 -13.28 -0.44
CA TRP A 108 -0.61 -14.35 -1.36
C TRP A 108 -0.19 -15.72 -0.84
N HIS A 109 -0.98 -16.75 -1.18
CA HIS A 109 -0.67 -18.14 -0.92
C HIS A 109 -1.04 -19.04 -2.09
N LYS A 110 -0.32 -20.16 -2.22
CA LYS A 110 -0.68 -21.26 -3.12
C LYS A 110 -0.63 -22.57 -2.37
N ASP A 111 -1.81 -23.08 -2.03
CA ASP A 111 -1.97 -24.24 -1.15
C ASP A 111 -1.30 -25.49 -1.71
N ALA A 112 -1.51 -25.78 -3.00
CA ALA A 112 -0.94 -26.93 -3.68
C ALA A 112 0.60 -27.01 -3.63
N ARG A 113 1.30 -25.90 -3.36
CA ARG A 113 2.77 -25.85 -3.29
C ARG A 113 3.28 -25.34 -1.94
N ASN A 114 2.39 -25.13 -0.97
CA ASN A 114 2.69 -24.46 0.31
C ASN A 114 3.54 -23.19 0.15
N ARG A 115 3.30 -22.42 -0.92
CA ARG A 115 4.05 -21.18 -1.20
C ARG A 115 3.30 -19.98 -0.65
N LYS A 116 4.03 -19.01 -0.11
CA LYS A 116 3.51 -17.76 0.41
C LYS A 116 4.47 -16.64 0.04
N SER A 117 3.94 -15.45 -0.19
CA SER A 117 4.75 -14.29 -0.58
C SER A 117 4.09 -13.00 -0.14
N ILE A 118 4.90 -11.95 -0.05
CA ILE A 118 4.41 -10.56 -0.06
C ILE A 118 4.51 -10.10 -1.51
N ILE A 119 3.38 -9.88 -2.18
CA ILE A 119 3.34 -9.38 -3.57
C ILE A 119 2.34 -8.25 -3.78
N ASP A 120 1.52 -7.96 -2.77
CA ASP A 120 0.59 -6.84 -2.75
C ASP A 120 1.14 -5.74 -1.83
N TYR A 121 1.31 -4.53 -2.36
CA TYR A 121 2.02 -3.47 -1.64
C TYR A 121 1.24 -2.18 -1.54
N TYR A 122 1.55 -1.41 -0.51
CA TYR A 122 1.33 0.02 -0.42
C TYR A 122 2.67 0.75 -0.52
N ILE A 123 2.77 1.67 -1.46
CA ILE A 123 3.97 2.45 -1.75
C ILE A 123 3.61 3.93 -1.69
N VAL A 124 4.43 4.71 -0.98
CA VAL A 124 4.22 6.14 -0.75
C VAL A 124 5.52 6.92 -0.94
N ARG A 125 5.47 8.25 -1.00
CA ARG A 125 6.68 9.09 -1.03
C ARG A 125 7.49 8.93 0.27
N GLN A 126 8.81 8.98 0.16
CA GLN A 126 9.72 8.95 1.31
C GLN A 126 9.50 10.14 2.26
N ASN A 127 9.26 11.32 1.70
CA ASN A 127 8.95 12.55 2.42
C ASN A 127 7.44 12.85 2.52
N SER A 128 6.60 11.82 2.46
CA SER A 128 5.15 11.99 2.50
C SER A 128 4.68 12.63 3.81
N ASN A 129 3.70 13.53 3.72
CA ASN A 129 3.02 14.03 4.93
C ASN A 129 2.03 13.00 5.51
N LEU A 130 1.68 11.98 4.73
CA LEU A 130 0.80 10.89 5.18
C LEU A 130 1.49 10.09 6.28
N LYS A 131 0.80 9.91 7.41
CA LYS A 131 1.27 9.07 8.50
C LYS A 131 0.71 7.66 8.33
N ILE A 132 1.53 6.79 7.74
CA ILE A 132 1.20 5.37 7.59
C ILE A 132 1.48 4.68 8.92
N HIS A 133 0.44 4.29 9.63
CA HIS A 133 0.56 3.70 10.97
C HIS A 133 0.66 2.18 10.96
N ASP A 134 0.08 1.54 9.95
CA ASP A 134 0.07 0.08 9.83
C ASP A 134 -0.26 -0.32 8.40
N VAL A 135 0.40 -1.36 7.91
CA VAL A 135 0.03 -2.08 6.68
C VAL A 135 0.00 -3.56 7.03
N ARG A 136 -1.19 -4.17 6.94
CA ARG A 136 -1.42 -5.49 7.52
C ARG A 136 -2.41 -6.33 6.71
N VAL A 137 -2.12 -7.62 6.61
CA VAL A 137 -3.04 -8.63 6.07
C VAL A 137 -4.14 -8.95 7.08
N LYS A 138 -5.40 -8.91 6.62
CA LYS A 138 -6.61 -9.22 7.39
C LYS A 138 -7.09 -10.64 7.11
N ARG A 139 -6.73 -11.57 8.01
CA ARG A 139 -7.03 -13.01 7.88
C ARG A 139 -8.50 -13.40 8.06
N GLY A 140 -9.29 -12.55 8.73
CA GLY A 140 -10.73 -12.79 8.95
C GLY A 140 -11.62 -12.48 7.75
N ALA A 141 -11.10 -11.81 6.71
CA ALA A 141 -11.86 -11.51 5.51
C ALA A 141 -11.84 -12.72 4.56
N LYS A 142 -13.03 -13.28 4.26
CA LYS A 142 -13.16 -14.34 3.25
C LYS A 142 -13.19 -13.69 1.86
N CYS A 143 -12.12 -13.90 1.07
CA CYS A 143 -11.97 -13.28 -0.24
C CYS A 143 -12.12 -14.25 -1.43
N SER A 144 -12.40 -15.54 -1.19
CA SER A 144 -12.48 -16.61 -2.23
C SER A 144 -11.38 -16.48 -3.30
N SER A 145 -10.15 -16.27 -2.83
CA SER A 145 -9.00 -15.86 -3.62
C SER A 145 -7.73 -16.41 -2.99
N ASP A 146 -6.70 -16.61 -3.81
CA ASP A 146 -5.33 -16.95 -3.41
C ASP A 146 -4.58 -15.75 -2.80
N HIS A 147 -5.19 -14.55 -2.86
CA HIS A 147 -4.75 -13.35 -2.14
C HIS A 147 -5.63 -13.07 -0.92
N TYR A 148 -4.99 -12.56 0.14
CA TYR A 148 -5.65 -12.02 1.33
C TYR A 148 -5.83 -10.50 1.22
N LEU A 149 -6.85 -9.98 1.90
CA LEU A 149 -7.07 -8.54 2.04
C LEU A 149 -5.88 -7.87 2.74
N VAL A 150 -5.28 -6.87 2.10
CA VAL A 150 -4.26 -6.01 2.72
C VAL A 150 -4.90 -4.67 3.06
N GLN A 151 -4.68 -4.19 4.28
CA GLN A 151 -5.19 -2.91 4.74
C GLN A 151 -4.06 -1.99 5.15
N ALA A 152 -4.08 -0.76 4.65
CA ALA A 152 -3.30 0.35 5.20
C ALA A 152 -4.15 1.22 6.14
N LYS A 153 -3.60 1.59 7.30
CA LYS A 153 -4.13 2.64 8.19
C LYS A 153 -3.31 3.90 7.96
N ILE A 154 -3.94 4.89 7.34
CA ILE A 154 -3.30 6.13 6.91
C ILE A 154 -3.93 7.28 7.67
N TYR A 155 -3.11 8.17 8.20
CA TYR A 155 -3.55 9.37 8.89
C TYR A 155 -3.06 10.58 8.10
N VAL A 156 -4.00 11.46 7.76
CA VAL A 156 -3.71 12.68 7.00
C VAL A 156 -3.78 13.86 7.97
N PRO A 157 -2.65 14.48 8.32
CA PRO A 157 -2.68 15.67 9.15
C PRO A 157 -3.42 16.80 8.43
N TYR A 158 -4.02 17.72 9.20
CA TYR A 158 -4.59 18.93 8.61
C TYR A 158 -3.47 19.84 8.09
N ARG A 159 -3.61 20.32 6.84
CA ARG A 159 -2.74 21.37 6.29
C ARG A 159 -3.43 22.72 6.41
N HIS A 160 -2.96 23.54 7.34
CA HIS A 160 -3.48 24.89 7.52
C HIS A 160 -3.24 25.72 6.26
N GLN A 161 -4.32 26.26 5.68
CA GLN A 161 -4.25 27.20 4.58
C GLN A 161 -4.35 28.64 5.14
N PRO A 162 -3.48 29.57 4.73
CA PRO A 162 -3.59 30.97 5.14
C PRO A 162 -4.97 31.53 4.81
N GLY A 163 -5.67 32.09 5.80
CA GLY A 163 -7.00 32.71 5.63
C GLY A 163 -8.21 31.86 6.04
N GLN A 164 -8.03 30.59 6.45
CA GLN A 164 -9.13 29.78 7.00
C GLN A 164 -9.17 29.84 8.53
N ASN A 165 -10.17 30.53 9.09
CA ASN A 165 -10.49 30.47 10.52
C ASN A 165 -11.26 29.17 10.80
N THR A 166 -10.65 28.19 11.47
CA THR A 166 -11.42 27.03 11.98
C THR A 166 -11.02 26.64 13.40
N LYS A 167 -12.01 26.67 14.28
CA LYS A 167 -12.02 26.11 15.65
C LYS A 167 -12.53 24.66 15.61
N GLU A 168 -11.86 23.75 14.90
CA GLU A 168 -12.24 22.34 14.90
C GLU A 168 -11.16 21.46 15.52
N ASN A 169 -11.47 20.85 16.67
CA ASN A 169 -10.59 20.02 17.50
C ASN A 169 -10.22 18.63 16.90
N HIS A 170 -10.31 18.44 15.58
CA HIS A 170 -9.99 17.17 14.92
C HIS A 170 -8.82 17.33 13.95
N ASN A 171 -7.59 17.36 14.46
CA ASN A 171 -6.38 17.69 13.67
C ASN A 171 -5.95 16.65 12.61
N VAL A 172 -6.61 15.50 12.49
CA VAL A 172 -6.19 14.39 11.60
C VAL A 172 -7.40 13.64 10.99
N THR A 173 -7.36 13.33 9.68
CA THR A 173 -8.29 12.37 9.04
C THR A 173 -7.69 10.97 9.09
N ARG A 174 -8.47 9.96 9.45
CA ARG A 174 -8.08 8.56 9.30
C ARG A 174 -8.68 7.99 8.02
N LEU A 175 -7.83 7.45 7.15
CA LEU A 175 -8.22 6.68 5.97
C LEU A 175 -7.88 5.21 6.18
N LYS A 176 -8.86 4.33 5.98
CA LYS A 176 -8.60 2.90 5.77
C LYS A 176 -8.56 2.68 4.26
N CYS A 177 -7.44 2.18 3.75
CA CYS A 177 -7.34 1.76 2.35
C CYS A 177 -7.29 0.24 2.29
N LEU A 178 -8.05 -0.37 1.39
CA LEU A 178 -8.22 -1.83 1.28
C LEU A 178 -7.83 -2.30 -0.12
N LEU A 179 -6.93 -3.28 -0.21
CA LEU A 179 -6.59 -3.99 -1.44
C LEU A 179 -7.34 -5.33 -1.51
N LEU A 180 -8.33 -5.42 -2.41
CA LEU A 180 -9.13 -6.63 -2.66
C LEU A 180 -8.98 -7.09 -4.12
N LYS A 181 -8.90 -8.40 -4.35
CA LYS A 181 -8.85 -8.95 -5.72
C LYS A 181 -10.08 -8.59 -6.56
N LYS A 182 -11.29 -8.46 -5.98
CA LYS A 182 -12.50 -8.04 -6.75
C LYS A 182 -12.36 -6.63 -7.33
N SER A 183 -11.74 -5.69 -6.60
CA SER A 183 -11.48 -4.34 -7.13
C SER A 183 -10.36 -4.34 -8.17
N ILE A 184 -9.40 -5.26 -8.05
CA ILE A 184 -8.32 -5.47 -9.04
C ILE A 184 -8.81 -6.25 -10.28
N LEU A 185 -9.82 -7.12 -10.16
CA LEU A 185 -10.42 -7.87 -11.28
C LEU A 185 -11.14 -6.93 -12.26
N LEU A 186 -11.79 -5.88 -11.74
CA LEU A 186 -12.32 -4.77 -12.55
C LEU A 186 -11.21 -3.95 -13.23
N LEU A 187 -10.02 -3.85 -12.63
CA LEU A 187 -8.84 -3.28 -13.30
C LEU A 187 -8.40 -4.20 -14.46
N HIS A 188 -8.33 -5.52 -14.25
CA HIS A 188 -7.94 -6.50 -15.28
C HIS A 188 -8.83 -6.42 -16.53
N GLN A 189 -10.17 -6.40 -16.36
CA GLN A 189 -11.10 -6.33 -17.49
C GLN A 189 -10.97 -5.03 -18.31
N ARG A 190 -10.60 -3.91 -17.67
CA ARG A 190 -10.42 -2.63 -18.36
C ARG A 190 -9.03 -2.47 -19.00
N PHE A 191 -7.99 -3.10 -18.43
CA PHE A 191 -6.63 -3.09 -18.97
C PHE A 191 -6.43 -3.99 -20.20
N GLU A 192 -7.17 -5.09 -20.32
CA GLU A 192 -7.13 -5.94 -21.52
C GLU A 192 -7.82 -5.28 -22.72
N THR A 193 -8.82 -4.42 -22.49
CA THR A 193 -9.55 -3.71 -23.55
C THR A 193 -8.96 -2.36 -23.94
N GLU A 194 -8.33 -1.63 -23.02
CA GLU A 194 -7.75 -0.32 -23.32
C GLU A 194 -6.34 -0.19 -22.74
N GLY A 195 -5.34 -0.09 -23.63
CA GLY A 195 -3.94 0.13 -23.28
C GLY A 195 -3.63 1.52 -22.70
N ILE A 196 -4.48 2.04 -21.80
CA ILE A 196 -4.34 3.35 -21.16
C ILE A 196 -4.74 3.23 -19.67
N LEU A 197 -3.79 3.50 -18.78
CA LEU A 197 -3.86 3.44 -17.32
C LEU A 197 -4.74 4.56 -16.68
N ARG A 198 -5.96 4.77 -17.17
CA ARG A 198 -6.92 5.70 -16.57
C ARG A 198 -8.19 5.00 -16.16
N LEU A 199 -8.26 4.63 -14.88
CA LEU A 199 -9.51 4.23 -14.24
C LEU A 199 -9.77 5.02 -12.97
N GLU A 200 -10.99 5.56 -12.90
CA GLU A 200 -11.61 6.15 -11.73
C GLU A 200 -11.73 5.10 -10.62
N LEU A 201 -11.09 5.40 -9.49
CA LEU A 201 -10.87 4.52 -8.34
C LEU A 201 -12.03 4.57 -7.33
N SER A 202 -13.13 5.25 -7.64
CA SER A 202 -14.30 5.41 -6.75
C SER A 202 -14.91 4.09 -6.29
N ASN A 203 -14.77 3.01 -7.09
CA ASN A 203 -15.35 1.70 -6.77
C ASN A 203 -14.34 0.67 -6.20
N SER A 204 -13.06 1.02 -6.06
CA SER A 204 -11.99 0.02 -5.84
C SER A 204 -11.18 0.21 -4.56
N VAL A 205 -11.13 1.45 -4.06
CA VAL A 205 -10.54 1.80 -2.77
C VAL A 205 -11.67 2.31 -1.89
N HIS A 206 -12.10 1.50 -0.93
CA HIS A 206 -13.06 1.98 0.06
C HIS A 206 -12.32 2.86 1.06
N ILE A 207 -12.30 4.16 0.82
CA ILE A 207 -11.89 5.16 1.80
C ILE A 207 -13.04 5.30 2.78
N SER A 208 -12.83 4.93 4.04
CA SER A 208 -13.75 5.30 5.12
C SER A 208 -13.07 6.37 5.96
N GLU A 209 -13.73 7.51 6.10
CA GLU A 209 -13.39 8.55 7.06
C GLU A 209 -14.01 8.18 8.40
N ASP A 210 -13.21 8.15 9.45
CA ASP A 210 -13.63 7.86 10.81
C ASP A 210 -13.18 9.06 11.65
N ASN A 211 -14.13 9.94 11.99
CA ASN A 211 -13.92 11.13 12.83
C ASN A 211 -13.94 10.78 14.33
N SER A 212 -13.36 9.64 14.73
CA SER A 212 -13.24 9.31 16.16
C SER A 212 -12.15 10.15 16.82
N SER A 213 -12.57 10.91 17.84
CA SER A 213 -11.68 11.64 18.73
C SER A 213 -10.80 10.66 19.53
N ARG A 214 -9.65 11.16 19.98
CA ARG A 214 -8.46 10.44 20.43
C ARG A 214 -8.60 9.66 21.75
N ALA A 215 -9.80 9.21 22.13
CA ALA A 215 -10.08 8.64 23.45
C ALA A 215 -9.78 7.13 23.59
N ASP A 216 -9.80 6.33 22.51
CA ASP A 216 -9.78 4.86 22.63
C ASP A 216 -8.41 4.19 22.46
N ALA A 217 -7.31 4.94 22.47
CA ALA A 217 -5.96 4.39 22.28
C ALA A 217 -5.31 3.77 23.55
N ARG A 218 -6.08 3.44 24.60
CA ARG A 218 -5.56 2.92 25.88
C ARG A 218 -6.25 1.66 26.41
N ARG A 219 -6.63 0.72 25.55
CA ARG A 219 -6.89 -0.66 25.98
C ARG A 219 -6.36 -1.61 24.93
N ASP A 220 -5.07 -1.93 25.06
CA ASP A 220 -4.44 -3.17 24.60
C ASP A 220 -2.94 -3.04 24.96
N GLY A 221 -2.67 -3.06 26.27
CA GLY A 221 -1.33 -3.28 26.80
C GLY A 221 -0.98 -4.78 26.76
N PRO A 222 0.31 -5.14 26.79
CA PRO A 222 0.76 -6.52 26.71
C PRO A 222 0.37 -7.27 27.99
N SER A 223 -0.45 -8.30 27.88
CA SER A 223 -0.66 -9.26 28.96
C SER A 223 0.46 -10.30 28.92
N ASP A 224 1.56 -10.02 29.62
CA ASP A 224 2.53 -11.03 30.01
C ASP A 224 2.97 -10.78 31.47
N LYS A 225 3.17 -11.91 32.18
CA LYS A 225 3.51 -12.15 33.61
C LYS A 225 2.28 -12.33 34.51
N VAL A 226 2.15 -13.38 35.32
CA VAL A 226 3.14 -14.13 36.15
C VAL A 226 2.64 -15.56 36.40
N GLY A 227 3.55 -16.53 36.62
CA GLY A 227 3.26 -17.77 37.36
C GLY A 227 4.34 -18.84 37.25
N TRP A 228 5.44 -18.69 38.00
CA TRP A 228 6.31 -19.81 38.41
C TRP A 228 5.99 -20.17 39.88
N GLU A 229 6.23 -21.43 40.22
CA GLU A 229 6.15 -22.11 41.53
C GLU A 229 4.71 -22.49 41.95
N THR A 230 4.41 -23.73 42.36
CA THR A 230 5.23 -24.83 42.93
C THR A 230 5.08 -26.16 42.20
#